data_AF-A0A965H540-F1
#
_entry.id   AF-A0A965H540-F1
#
_cell.length_a   1.000
_cell.length_b   1.000
_cell.length_c   1.000
_cell.angle_alpha   90.00
_cell.angle_beta   90.00
_cell.angle_gamma   90.00
#
_symmetry.space_group_name_H-M   'P 1'
#
loop_
_entity.id
_entity.type
_entity.pdbx_description
1 polymer ?
#
loop_
_entity_poly.entity_id
_entity_poly.type
_entity_poly.pdbx_seq_one_letter_code
_entity_poly.pdbx_strand_id
1 'polypeptide(L)'
;MAKAREPAPCAELLRRAPSLARFGERLFLGTSSWSFPGWEGLVYAEAASESTLSRKGLIAYSQHPLLNAVGIDRGFYAPISLLQFAQYAAQVPPNFRFLVKAPDLITGASVRDDRGRHGPDNPLHLDAPTAIAQFIEPCLGGLGERAGILVFQISPLPKPWLRNAPAWIERLGAFLASLPPGPCYAVELRDPELLTPRLMRTLKAAGAQYCLSLHDRMPPIGRQLSALDALEAGTPGPLIVRWNLHQGLRYQAAREHYAPFNRLVDEDLPTREALAQRACATLLA
;
A
#
# COMPACT_ATOMS: atom_id res chain seq x y z
N MET A 1 -30.75 -9.65 9.36
CA MET A 1 -29.32 -9.95 9.11
C MET A 1 -28.89 -9.20 7.86
N ALA A 2 -28.20 -8.07 7.99
CA ALA A 2 -27.83 -7.22 6.85
C ALA A 2 -26.90 -7.96 5.88
N LYS A 3 -27.31 -8.07 4.62
CA LYS A 3 -26.56 -8.74 3.56
C LYS A 3 -25.63 -7.70 2.92
N ALA A 4 -24.46 -7.49 3.52
CA ALA A 4 -23.33 -6.88 2.79
C ALA A 4 -22.82 -7.86 1.71
N ARG A 5 -23.65 -8.17 0.70
CA ARG A 5 -23.41 -9.29 -0.23
C ARG A 5 -23.32 -8.92 -1.69
N GLU A 6 -23.77 -7.74 -2.12
CA GLU A 6 -23.80 -7.40 -3.53
C GLU A 6 -23.07 -6.07 -3.82
N PRO A 7 -22.19 -6.03 -4.84
CA PRO A 7 -21.55 -4.80 -5.25
C PRO A 7 -22.56 -3.87 -5.95
N ALA A 8 -22.46 -2.56 -5.72
CA ALA A 8 -23.28 -1.56 -6.40
C ALA A 8 -22.40 -0.52 -7.12
N PRO A 9 -21.68 -0.92 -8.18
CA PRO A 9 -20.88 0.03 -8.97
C PRO A 9 -21.80 1.05 -9.65
N CYS A 10 -21.42 2.32 -9.65
CA CYS A 10 -22.19 3.32 -10.39
C CYS A 10 -22.12 3.07 -11.91
N ALA A 11 -23.15 3.52 -12.64
CA ALA A 11 -23.31 3.22 -14.08
C ALA A 11 -22.12 3.67 -14.95
N GLU A 12 -21.41 4.73 -14.54
CA GLU A 12 -20.22 5.18 -15.26
C GLU A 12 -19.06 4.18 -15.13
N LEU A 13 -18.80 3.68 -13.92
CA LEU A 13 -17.73 2.71 -13.67
C LEU A 13 -17.98 1.40 -14.41
N LEU A 14 -19.24 0.95 -14.46
CA LEU A 14 -19.65 -0.22 -15.25
C LEU A 14 -19.34 -0.06 -16.74
N ARG A 15 -19.55 1.13 -17.32
CA ARG A 15 -19.23 1.39 -18.74
C ARG A 15 -17.73 1.34 -19.02
N ARG A 16 -16.89 1.72 -18.05
CA ARG A 16 -15.43 1.76 -18.22
C ARG A 16 -14.76 0.41 -17.95
N ALA A 17 -15.35 -0.44 -17.10
CA ALA A 17 -14.74 -1.69 -16.67
C ALA A 17 -14.26 -2.62 -17.81
N PRO A 18 -15.02 -2.84 -18.90
CA PRO A 18 -14.56 -3.67 -20.01
C PRO A 18 -13.25 -3.17 -20.66
N SER A 19 -13.06 -1.85 -20.72
CA SER A 19 -11.84 -1.27 -21.31
C SER A 19 -10.58 -1.50 -20.47
N LEU A 20 -10.74 -1.74 -19.17
CA LEU A 20 -9.65 -2.05 -18.24
C LEU A 20 -9.43 -3.56 -18.12
N ALA A 21 -10.47 -4.38 -18.30
CA ALA A 21 -10.39 -5.84 -18.24
C ALA A 21 -9.36 -6.42 -19.23
N ARG A 22 -9.09 -5.75 -20.36
CA ARG A 22 -8.04 -6.14 -21.32
C ARG A 22 -6.63 -6.18 -20.73
N PHE A 23 -6.39 -5.47 -19.63
CA PHE A 23 -5.11 -5.48 -18.94
C PHE A 23 -4.97 -6.67 -17.98
N GLY A 24 -6.06 -7.42 -17.73
CA GLY A 24 -6.05 -8.69 -17.02
C GLY A 24 -5.27 -8.63 -15.70
N GLU A 25 -4.34 -9.57 -15.54
CA GLU A 25 -3.48 -9.71 -14.36
C GLU A 25 -2.30 -8.73 -14.32
N ARG A 26 -2.30 -7.68 -15.16
CA ARG A 26 -1.27 -6.63 -15.17
C ARG A 26 -1.72 -5.34 -14.49
N LEU A 27 -3.02 -5.15 -14.30
CA LEU A 27 -3.59 -3.97 -13.66
C LEU A 27 -4.36 -4.36 -12.41
N PHE A 28 -3.87 -3.90 -11.25
CA PHE A 28 -4.50 -4.12 -9.96
C PHE A 28 -4.96 -2.79 -9.38
N LEU A 29 -6.27 -2.62 -9.25
CA LEU A 29 -6.90 -1.42 -8.69
C LEU A 29 -7.61 -1.78 -7.39
N GLY A 30 -7.42 -0.93 -6.39
CA GLY A 30 -7.87 -1.19 -5.05
C GLY A 30 -7.79 0.04 -4.16
N THR A 31 -8.29 -0.12 -2.95
CA THR A 31 -8.31 0.90 -1.89
C THR A 31 -7.44 0.44 -0.72
N SER A 32 -7.12 1.34 0.22
CA SER A 32 -6.29 1.00 1.40
C SER A 32 -6.97 0.08 2.41
N SER A 33 -8.30 -0.06 2.33
CA SER A 33 -9.14 -0.96 3.12
C SER A 33 -10.48 -1.15 2.40
N TRP A 34 -11.34 -2.02 2.90
CA TRP A 34 -12.72 -2.22 2.41
C TRP A 34 -13.78 -1.70 3.40
N SER A 35 -13.43 -1.25 4.60
CA SER A 35 -14.41 -1.11 5.69
C SER A 35 -15.12 0.24 5.83
N PHE A 36 -15.33 1.01 4.75
CA PHE A 36 -15.93 2.35 4.83
C PHE A 36 -17.46 2.36 4.61
N PRO A 37 -18.28 2.76 5.60
CA PRO A 37 -19.73 2.83 5.46
C PRO A 37 -20.25 3.78 4.39
N GLY A 38 -19.54 4.89 4.13
CA GLY A 38 -19.95 5.87 3.12
C GLY A 38 -19.86 5.38 1.68
N TRP A 39 -19.39 4.15 1.44
CA TRP A 39 -19.39 3.54 0.11
C TRP A 39 -20.71 2.84 -0.26
N GLU A 40 -21.77 3.03 0.52
CA GLU A 40 -23.13 2.70 0.11
C GLU A 40 -23.46 3.39 -1.23
N GLY A 41 -23.96 2.62 -2.20
CA GLY A 41 -24.26 3.08 -3.56
C GLY A 41 -23.02 3.31 -4.45
N LEU A 42 -21.81 3.08 -3.95
CA LEU A 42 -20.55 3.17 -4.71
C LEU A 42 -19.86 1.82 -4.85
N VAL A 43 -19.73 1.12 -3.73
CA VAL A 43 -19.15 -0.24 -3.64
C VAL A 43 -20.19 -1.20 -3.09
N TYR A 44 -20.97 -0.79 -2.08
CA TYR A 44 -21.93 -1.64 -1.39
C TYR A 44 -23.37 -1.30 -1.77
N ALA A 45 -24.19 -2.32 -2.03
CA ALA A 45 -25.61 -2.12 -2.36
C ALA A 45 -26.47 -1.62 -1.18
N GLU A 46 -26.08 -1.92 0.06
CA GLU A 46 -26.84 -1.58 1.26
C GLU A 46 -25.93 -0.93 2.31
N ALA A 47 -26.50 -0.03 3.12
CA ALA A 47 -25.87 0.49 4.32
C ALA A 47 -25.34 -0.64 5.22
N ALA A 48 -24.09 -0.53 5.64
CA ALA A 48 -23.48 -1.44 6.60
C ALA A 48 -22.54 -0.69 7.54
N SER A 49 -22.52 -1.09 8.81
CA SER A 49 -21.56 -0.54 9.76
C SER A 49 -20.12 -0.92 9.40
N GLU A 50 -19.16 -0.08 9.77
CA GLU A 50 -17.73 -0.35 9.59
C GLU A 50 -17.34 -1.72 10.17
N SER A 51 -17.89 -2.05 11.34
CA SER A 51 -17.66 -3.34 12.00
C SER A 51 -18.14 -4.53 11.17
N THR A 52 -19.21 -4.37 10.38
CA THR A 52 -19.76 -5.42 9.52
C THR A 52 -18.92 -5.53 8.26
N LEU A 53 -18.58 -4.38 7.65
CA LEU A 53 -17.75 -4.32 6.45
C LEU A 53 -16.35 -4.87 6.71
N SER A 54 -15.71 -4.55 7.83
CA SER A 54 -14.37 -5.06 8.15
C SER A 54 -14.30 -6.59 8.20
N ARG A 55 -15.39 -7.24 8.63
CA ARG A 55 -15.48 -8.71 8.77
C ARG A 55 -16.00 -9.43 7.53
N LYS A 56 -16.91 -8.81 6.77
CA LYS A 56 -17.67 -9.49 5.70
C LYS A 56 -17.73 -8.72 4.38
N GLY A 57 -17.37 -7.44 4.39
CA GLY A 57 -17.45 -6.56 3.23
C GLY A 57 -16.46 -6.93 2.13
N LEU A 58 -15.36 -7.61 2.46
CA LEU A 58 -14.34 -8.01 1.48
C LEU A 58 -14.91 -8.90 0.37
N ILE A 59 -15.88 -9.76 0.67
CA ILE A 59 -16.56 -10.59 -0.34
C ILE A 59 -17.23 -9.71 -1.39
N ALA A 60 -18.11 -8.79 -0.96
CA ALA A 60 -18.80 -7.87 -1.86
C ALA A 60 -17.83 -6.91 -2.57
N TYR A 61 -16.82 -6.41 -1.86
CA TYR A 61 -15.77 -5.57 -2.40
C TYR A 61 -15.05 -6.25 -3.58
N SER A 62 -14.67 -7.52 -3.43
CA SER A 62 -13.94 -8.28 -4.45
C SER A 62 -14.76 -8.66 -5.68
N GLN A 63 -16.09 -8.47 -5.62
CA GLN A 63 -16.99 -8.66 -6.75
C GLN A 63 -17.18 -7.36 -7.55
N HIS A 64 -16.69 -6.22 -7.05
CA HIS A 64 -16.79 -4.97 -7.78
C HIS A 64 -15.92 -5.05 -9.06
N PRO A 65 -16.46 -4.71 -10.25
CA PRO A 65 -15.83 -5.00 -11.54
C PRO A 65 -14.52 -4.26 -11.81
N LEU A 66 -14.20 -3.25 -10.99
CA LEU A 66 -12.96 -2.49 -11.05
C LEU A 66 -11.99 -2.77 -9.90
N LEU A 67 -12.39 -3.53 -8.87
CA LEU A 67 -11.60 -3.71 -7.66
C LEU A 67 -11.14 -5.16 -7.57
N ASN A 68 -9.93 -5.40 -8.05
CA ASN A 68 -9.26 -6.71 -8.04
C ASN A 68 -8.04 -6.73 -7.10
N ALA A 69 -7.86 -5.67 -6.30
CA ALA A 69 -6.88 -5.65 -5.24
C ALA A 69 -7.33 -4.84 -4.02
N VAL A 70 -6.64 -5.02 -2.90
CA VAL A 70 -6.84 -4.19 -1.71
C VAL A 70 -5.59 -4.09 -0.85
N GLY A 71 -5.42 -2.95 -0.20
CA GLY A 71 -4.43 -2.74 0.86
C GLY A 71 -4.83 -3.39 2.17
N ILE A 72 -3.85 -3.89 2.91
CA ILE A 72 -3.99 -4.31 4.31
C ILE A 72 -3.01 -3.49 5.15
N ASP A 73 -3.55 -2.52 5.88
CA ASP A 73 -2.76 -1.64 6.76
C ASP A 73 -2.91 -1.98 8.26
N ARG A 74 -3.89 -2.81 8.65
CA ARG A 74 -4.13 -3.12 10.08
C ARG A 74 -2.94 -3.81 10.75
N GLY A 75 -2.10 -4.48 9.97
CA GLY A 75 -0.87 -5.14 10.42
C GLY A 75 0.16 -4.17 10.99
N PHE A 76 0.00 -2.86 10.73
CA PHE A 76 0.87 -1.82 11.26
C PHE A 76 0.91 -1.79 12.80
N TYR A 77 -0.24 -1.99 13.46
CA TYR A 77 -0.37 -1.91 14.92
C TYR A 77 -0.13 -3.25 15.63
N ALA A 78 -0.47 -4.36 14.98
CA ALA A 78 -0.28 -5.70 15.51
C ALA A 78 -0.08 -6.70 14.36
N PRO A 79 0.87 -7.66 14.47
CA PRO A 79 1.05 -8.70 13.47
C PRO A 79 -0.24 -9.45 13.15
N ILE A 80 -0.43 -9.76 11.87
CA ILE A 80 -1.56 -10.56 11.40
C ILE A 80 -1.13 -12.02 11.35
N SER A 81 -1.90 -12.91 11.97
CA SER A 81 -1.59 -14.33 11.97
C SER A 81 -1.87 -14.98 10.62
N LEU A 82 -1.21 -16.11 10.34
CA LEU A 82 -1.44 -16.93 9.14
C LEU A 82 -2.93 -17.24 8.95
N LEU A 83 -3.62 -17.66 10.02
CA LEU A 83 -5.05 -17.99 9.96
C LEU A 83 -5.91 -16.79 9.56
N GLN A 84 -5.57 -15.59 10.04
CA GLN A 84 -6.29 -14.38 9.66
C GLN A 84 -6.05 -13.99 8.20
N PHE A 85 -4.83 -14.17 7.69
CA PHE A 85 -4.54 -14.02 6.26
C PHE A 85 -5.31 -15.05 5.42
N ALA A 86 -5.34 -16.32 5.84
CA ALA A 86 -6.12 -17.37 5.16
C ALA A 86 -7.62 -17.04 5.11
N GLN A 87 -8.17 -16.43 6.16
CA GLN A 87 -9.55 -15.93 6.17
C GLN A 87 -9.78 -14.81 5.14
N TYR A 88 -8.79 -13.97 4.85
CA TYR A 88 -8.89 -12.97 3.77
C TYR A 88 -8.81 -13.61 2.40
N ALA A 89 -7.88 -14.53 2.19
CA ALA A 89 -7.74 -15.25 0.93
C ALA A 89 -9.02 -16.00 0.54
N ALA A 90 -9.70 -16.61 1.51
CA ALA A 90 -10.94 -17.35 1.30
C ALA A 90 -12.14 -16.47 0.88
N GLN A 91 -12.05 -15.15 1.06
CA GLN A 91 -13.13 -14.22 0.72
C GLN A 91 -13.05 -13.67 -0.69
N VAL A 92 -11.96 -13.91 -1.42
CA VAL A 92 -11.68 -13.24 -2.70
C VAL A 92 -11.36 -14.23 -3.84
N PRO A 93 -11.65 -13.86 -5.11
CA PRO A 93 -11.29 -14.67 -6.27
C PRO A 93 -9.79 -14.99 -6.39
N PRO A 94 -9.40 -16.04 -7.13
CA PRO A 94 -7.99 -16.42 -7.31
C PRO A 94 -7.08 -15.33 -7.92
N ASN A 95 -7.63 -14.50 -8.81
CA ASN A 95 -6.91 -13.41 -9.47
C ASN A 95 -6.86 -12.12 -8.64
N PHE A 96 -7.44 -12.10 -7.43
CA PHE A 96 -7.38 -10.96 -6.54
C PHE A 96 -5.99 -10.84 -5.91
N ARG A 97 -5.51 -9.61 -5.68
CA ARG A 97 -4.19 -9.38 -5.05
C ARG A 97 -4.28 -8.49 -3.82
N PHE A 98 -3.53 -8.86 -2.79
CA PHE A 98 -3.34 -8.02 -1.62
C PHE A 98 -2.03 -7.26 -1.71
N LEU A 99 -2.08 -5.97 -1.39
CA LEU A 99 -0.92 -5.19 -1.01
C LEU A 99 -0.89 -5.17 0.53
N VAL A 100 0.15 -5.74 1.15
CA VAL A 100 0.20 -5.89 2.61
C VAL A 100 1.31 -5.01 3.15
N LYS A 101 0.96 -4.09 4.05
CA LYS A 101 1.91 -3.21 4.70
C LYS A 101 2.57 -3.92 5.88
N ALA A 102 3.89 -3.81 5.96
CA ALA A 102 4.68 -4.33 7.06
C ALA A 102 4.31 -3.66 8.41
N PRO A 103 4.40 -4.39 9.53
CA PRO A 103 4.23 -3.85 10.89
C PRO A 103 5.20 -2.71 11.23
N ASP A 104 4.75 -1.73 12.05
CA ASP A 104 5.62 -0.66 12.58
C ASP A 104 6.78 -1.21 13.43
N LEU A 105 6.60 -2.42 13.98
CA LEU A 105 7.67 -3.16 14.67
C LEU A 105 8.94 -3.28 13.82
N ILE A 106 8.80 -3.39 12.49
CA ILE A 106 9.91 -3.55 11.55
C ILE A 106 10.26 -2.22 10.87
N THR A 107 9.26 -1.40 10.54
CA THR A 107 9.47 -0.18 9.73
C THR A 107 9.57 1.11 10.54
N GLY A 108 9.17 1.07 11.81
CA GLY A 108 9.28 2.15 12.78
C GLY A 108 10.70 2.31 13.29
N ALA A 109 11.17 3.55 13.39
CA ALA A 109 12.51 3.86 13.89
C ALA A 109 12.57 4.08 15.41
N SER A 110 11.42 4.26 16.06
CA SER A 110 11.31 4.45 17.52
C SER A 110 10.17 3.64 18.07
N VAL A 111 10.33 3.10 19.28
CA VAL A 111 9.23 2.50 20.04
C VAL A 111 8.28 3.62 20.46
N ARG A 112 7.01 3.55 20.07
CA ARG A 112 6.02 4.53 20.49
C ARG A 112 5.45 4.16 21.84
N ASP A 113 5.25 5.14 22.71
CA ASP A 113 4.47 4.91 23.94
C ASP A 113 2.97 4.78 23.63
N ASP A 114 2.16 4.40 24.62
CA ASP A 114 0.70 4.24 24.48
C ASP A 114 -0.02 5.52 24.03
N ARG A 115 0.65 6.68 24.10
CA ARG A 115 0.17 7.99 23.65
C ARG A 115 0.70 8.37 22.27
N GLY A 116 1.40 7.47 21.59
CA GLY A 116 1.98 7.65 20.26
C GLY A 116 3.21 8.54 20.21
N ARG A 117 3.83 8.87 21.36
CA ARG A 117 5.04 9.71 21.41
C ARG A 117 6.27 8.87 21.11
N HIS A 118 7.26 9.50 20.48
CA HIS A 118 8.55 8.86 20.21
C HIS A 118 9.26 8.50 21.53
N GLY A 119 9.47 7.21 21.75
CA GLY A 119 10.35 6.67 22.78
C GLY A 119 11.74 6.35 22.22
N PRO A 120 12.46 5.38 22.81
CA PRO A 120 13.81 5.02 22.38
C PRO A 120 13.83 4.46 20.95
N ASP A 121 15.03 4.41 20.35
CA ASP A 121 15.24 3.78 19.05
C ASP A 121 14.72 2.34 19.06
N ASN A 122 14.02 1.97 17.98
CA ASN A 122 13.47 0.63 17.84
C ASN A 122 14.58 -0.38 17.51
N PRO A 123 14.88 -1.35 18.39
CA PRO A 123 15.93 -2.34 18.14
C PRO A 123 15.58 -3.27 16.96
N LEU A 124 14.29 -3.43 16.66
CA LEU A 124 13.79 -4.30 15.59
C LEU A 124 13.60 -3.58 14.25
N HIS A 125 14.01 -2.30 14.16
CA HIS A 125 13.97 -1.57 12.90
C HIS A 125 14.80 -2.30 11.85
N LEU A 126 14.20 -2.67 10.72
CA LEU A 126 14.87 -3.41 9.64
C LEU A 126 15.56 -4.70 10.14
N ASP A 127 14.96 -5.39 11.11
CA ASP A 127 15.42 -6.71 11.56
C ASP A 127 14.83 -7.81 10.65
N ALA A 128 15.69 -8.46 9.87
CA ALA A 128 15.27 -9.46 8.89
C ALA A 128 14.63 -10.72 9.53
N PRO A 129 15.22 -11.34 10.58
CA PRO A 129 14.57 -12.48 11.25
C PRO A 129 13.16 -12.18 11.75
N THR A 130 12.96 -11.02 12.36
CA THR A 130 11.63 -10.58 12.82
C THR A 130 10.68 -10.33 11.66
N ALA A 131 11.15 -9.66 10.59
CA ALA A 131 10.33 -9.43 9.40
C ALA A 131 9.87 -10.74 8.75
N ILE A 132 10.75 -11.74 8.70
CA ILE A 132 10.45 -13.06 8.15
C ILE A 132 9.37 -13.75 9.00
N ALA A 133 9.65 -13.93 10.29
CA ALA A 133 8.79 -14.73 11.17
C ALA A 133 7.43 -14.06 11.48
N GLN A 134 7.39 -12.73 11.63
CA GLN A 134 6.19 -12.02 12.09
C GLN A 134 5.38 -11.36 10.97
N PHE A 135 5.91 -11.28 9.75
CA PHE A 135 5.23 -10.63 8.64
C PHE A 135 5.25 -11.46 7.36
N ILE A 136 6.42 -11.81 6.83
CA ILE A 136 6.54 -12.42 5.50
C ILE A 136 5.96 -13.84 5.51
N GLU A 137 6.41 -14.72 6.39
CA GLU A 137 5.95 -16.12 6.43
C GLU A 137 4.44 -16.24 6.71
N PRO A 138 3.86 -15.55 7.71
CA PRO A 138 2.41 -15.57 7.93
C PRO A 138 1.62 -15.02 6.74
N CYS A 139 2.11 -13.95 6.10
CA CYS A 139 1.48 -13.33 4.94
C CYS A 139 1.44 -14.29 3.76
N LEU A 140 2.59 -14.86 3.39
CA LEU A 140 2.67 -15.79 2.26
C LEU A 140 1.93 -17.09 2.55
N GLY A 141 2.09 -17.66 3.75
CA GLY A 141 1.42 -18.89 4.15
C GLY A 141 -0.10 -18.77 4.21
N GLY A 142 -0.62 -17.60 4.59
CA GLY A 142 -2.06 -17.37 4.66
C GLY A 142 -2.69 -16.90 3.35
N LEU A 143 -2.03 -16.00 2.61
CA LEU A 143 -2.58 -15.46 1.37
C LEU A 143 -2.27 -16.32 0.13
N GLY A 144 -1.20 -17.13 0.18
CA GLY A 144 -0.70 -17.88 -0.97
C GLY A 144 -0.47 -16.97 -2.18
N GLU A 145 -0.94 -17.41 -3.35
CA GLU A 145 -0.81 -16.67 -4.62
C GLU A 145 -1.51 -15.29 -4.64
N ARG A 146 -2.39 -15.02 -3.66
CA ARG A 146 -3.04 -13.71 -3.54
C ARG A 146 -2.15 -12.67 -2.87
N ALA A 147 -1.01 -13.06 -2.28
CA ALA A 147 -0.01 -12.12 -1.78
C ALA A 147 0.66 -11.40 -2.97
N GLY A 148 0.23 -10.16 -3.24
CA GLY A 148 0.74 -9.37 -4.36
C GLY A 148 2.04 -8.67 -3.99
N ILE A 149 1.93 -7.60 -3.21
CA ILE A 149 3.06 -6.73 -2.86
C ILE A 149 3.20 -6.67 -1.35
N LEU A 150 4.41 -6.87 -0.83
CA LEU A 150 4.74 -6.64 0.58
C LEU A 150 5.44 -5.28 0.70
N VAL A 151 4.77 -4.30 1.31
CA VAL A 151 5.25 -2.91 1.37
C VAL A 151 5.88 -2.62 2.73
N PHE A 152 7.17 -2.32 2.72
CA PHE A 152 7.88 -1.72 3.84
C PHE A 152 7.75 -0.20 3.77
N GLN A 153 6.67 0.31 4.37
CA GLN A 153 6.48 1.75 4.53
C GLN A 153 7.28 2.27 5.71
N ILE A 154 8.41 2.90 5.43
CA ILE A 154 9.31 3.45 6.44
C ILE A 154 8.64 4.65 7.11
N SER A 155 8.39 4.52 8.42
CA SER A 155 7.88 5.62 9.25
C SER A 155 8.92 6.75 9.30
N PRO A 156 8.52 8.01 9.56
CA PRO A 156 9.45 9.12 9.65
C PRO A 156 10.65 8.82 10.56
N LEU A 157 11.85 9.01 10.04
CA LEU A 157 13.10 8.70 10.74
C LEU A 157 13.50 9.85 11.68
N PRO A 158 14.20 9.53 12.80
CA PRO A 158 14.83 10.53 13.64
C PRO A 158 15.82 11.39 12.84
N LYS A 159 15.86 12.70 13.14
CA LYS A 159 16.80 13.65 12.50
C LYS A 159 18.26 13.17 12.50
N PRO A 160 18.81 12.55 13.57
CA PRO A 160 20.18 12.02 13.54
C PRO A 160 20.39 10.97 12.45
N TRP A 161 19.40 10.12 12.19
CA TRP A 161 19.48 9.08 11.16
C TRP A 161 19.39 9.70 9.76
N LEU A 162 18.51 10.70 9.56
CA LEU A 162 18.42 11.44 8.29
C LEU A 162 19.72 12.20 7.95
N ARG A 163 20.41 12.76 8.94
CA ARG A 163 21.74 13.38 8.74
C ARG A 163 22.79 12.39 8.25
N ASN A 164 22.61 11.09 8.53
CA ASN A 164 23.43 10.01 8.00
C ASN A 164 22.61 9.05 7.12
N ALA A 165 21.82 9.62 6.21
CA ALA A 165 21.04 8.86 5.23
C ALA A 165 21.87 7.80 4.47
N PRO A 166 23.13 8.05 4.06
CA PRO A 166 23.97 7.03 3.42
C PRO A 166 24.10 5.73 4.21
N ALA A 167 24.37 5.80 5.51
CA ALA A 167 24.52 4.63 6.37
C ALA A 167 23.17 3.92 6.60
N TRP A 168 22.09 4.70 6.76
CA TRP A 168 20.76 4.11 6.88
C TRP A 168 20.32 3.37 5.60
N ILE A 169 20.63 3.93 4.42
CA ILE A 169 20.37 3.28 3.13
C ILE A 169 21.16 1.97 2.99
N GLU A 170 22.41 1.92 3.44
CA GLU A 170 23.20 0.67 3.47
C GLU A 170 22.53 -0.40 4.34
N ARG A 171 22.05 -0.01 5.54
CA ARG A 171 21.29 -0.90 6.43
C ARG A 171 20.01 -1.42 5.77
N LEU A 172 19.26 -0.56 5.07
CA LEU A 172 18.09 -0.97 4.30
C LEU A 172 18.45 -1.98 3.20
N GLY A 173 19.55 -1.75 2.48
CA GLY A 173 20.04 -2.68 1.46
C GLY A 173 20.38 -4.06 2.04
N ALA A 174 21.11 -4.10 3.17
CA ALA A 174 21.46 -5.34 3.86
C ALA A 174 20.22 -6.09 4.37
N PHE A 175 19.25 -5.36 4.91
CA PHE A 175 17.96 -5.92 5.32
C PHE A 175 17.23 -6.57 4.15
N LEU A 176 17.03 -5.84 3.04
CA LEU A 176 16.32 -6.35 1.86
C LEU A 176 17.02 -7.55 1.24
N ALA A 177 18.36 -7.53 1.18
CA ALA A 177 19.16 -8.65 0.66
C ALA A 177 19.09 -9.92 1.53
N SER A 178 18.67 -9.77 2.79
CA SER A 178 18.51 -10.87 3.75
C SER A 178 17.10 -11.46 3.77
N LEU A 179 16.15 -10.88 3.02
CA LEU A 179 14.78 -11.38 2.91
C LEU A 179 14.70 -12.58 1.96
N PRO A 180 13.74 -13.50 2.17
CA PRO A 180 13.58 -14.66 1.30
C PRO A 180 13.16 -14.21 -0.11
N PRO A 181 13.67 -14.88 -1.17
CA PRO A 181 13.28 -14.58 -2.54
C PRO A 181 11.83 -15.03 -2.81
N GLY A 182 11.22 -14.49 -3.87
CA GLY A 182 9.88 -14.86 -4.34
C GLY A 182 8.87 -13.72 -4.26
N PRO A 183 8.62 -13.12 -3.08
CA PRO A 183 7.70 -11.98 -2.97
C PRO A 183 8.22 -10.73 -3.68
N CYS A 184 7.30 -9.90 -4.14
CA CYS A 184 7.64 -8.54 -4.55
C CYS A 184 7.67 -7.63 -3.32
N TYR A 185 8.86 -7.26 -2.88
CA TYR A 185 9.06 -6.27 -1.82
C TYR A 185 9.09 -4.87 -2.41
N ALA A 186 8.37 -3.94 -1.77
CA ALA A 186 8.41 -2.53 -2.14
C ALA A 186 8.72 -1.65 -0.93
N VAL A 187 9.49 -0.59 -1.15
CA VAL A 187 9.80 0.41 -0.12
C VAL A 187 9.00 1.68 -0.39
N GLU A 188 8.28 2.13 0.62
CA GLU A 188 7.53 3.38 0.61
C GLU A 188 8.13 4.33 1.65
N LEU A 189 8.40 5.58 1.28
CA LEU A 189 9.06 6.54 2.15
C LEU A 189 8.09 7.52 2.80
N ARG A 190 8.52 8.13 3.91
CA ARG A 190 7.87 9.29 4.54
C ARG A 190 8.81 10.49 4.73
N ASP A 191 10.06 10.36 4.32
CA ASP A 191 11.06 11.43 4.39
C ASP A 191 11.63 11.71 2.99
N PRO A 192 11.39 12.90 2.42
CA PRO A 192 11.83 13.23 1.07
C PRO A 192 13.35 13.26 0.91
N GLU A 193 14.10 13.46 1.99
CA GLU A 193 15.57 13.45 2.04
C GLU A 193 16.17 12.11 1.64
N LEU A 194 15.42 11.01 1.80
CA LEU A 194 15.85 9.67 1.42
C LEU A 194 15.68 9.39 -0.07
N LEU A 195 14.87 10.19 -0.78
CA LEU A 195 14.59 10.02 -2.21
C LEU A 195 15.79 10.48 -3.05
N THR A 196 16.81 9.61 -3.11
CA THR A 196 18.11 9.87 -3.72
C THR A 196 18.49 8.80 -4.74
N PRO A 197 19.39 9.10 -5.71
CA PRO A 197 19.92 8.09 -6.62
C PRO A 197 20.60 6.91 -5.90
N ARG A 198 21.17 7.15 -4.72
CA ARG A 198 21.80 6.10 -3.90
C ARG A 198 20.75 5.10 -3.44
N LEU A 199 19.60 5.57 -2.93
CA LEU A 199 18.50 4.69 -2.56
C LEU A 199 18.02 3.86 -3.75
N MET A 200 17.79 4.48 -4.91
CA MET A 200 17.30 3.74 -6.10
C MET A 200 18.27 2.64 -6.52
N ARG A 201 19.59 2.89 -6.51
CA ARG A 201 20.59 1.84 -6.77
C ARG A 201 20.57 0.73 -5.73
N THR A 202 20.39 1.06 -4.45
CA THR A 202 20.29 0.08 -3.37
C THR A 202 19.06 -0.80 -3.53
N LEU A 203 17.89 -0.22 -3.83
CA LEU A 203 16.66 -0.98 -4.08
C LEU A 203 16.84 -1.92 -5.29
N LYS A 204 17.42 -1.41 -6.38
CA LYS A 204 17.73 -2.21 -7.58
C LYS A 204 18.62 -3.41 -7.26
N ALA A 205 19.72 -3.17 -6.54
CA ALA A 205 20.67 -4.23 -6.18
C ALA A 205 20.03 -5.32 -5.30
N ALA A 206 19.04 -4.95 -4.49
CA ALA A 206 18.29 -5.89 -3.65
C ALA A 206 17.05 -6.49 -4.35
N GLY A 207 16.76 -6.13 -5.60
CA GLY A 207 15.55 -6.56 -6.33
C GLY A 207 14.24 -5.98 -5.78
N ALA A 208 14.31 -4.95 -4.92
CA ALA A 208 13.15 -4.30 -4.33
C ALA A 208 12.62 -3.17 -5.20
N GLN A 209 11.31 -2.93 -5.11
CA GLN A 209 10.61 -1.91 -5.87
C GLN A 209 10.45 -0.62 -5.07
N TYR A 210 10.24 0.50 -5.78
CA TYR A 210 9.87 1.77 -5.16
C TYR A 210 8.35 1.95 -5.22
N CYS A 211 7.72 2.13 -4.05
CA CYS A 211 6.30 2.45 -3.95
C CYS A 211 6.12 3.97 -3.92
N LEU A 212 5.46 4.52 -4.94
CA LEU A 212 5.11 5.93 -4.98
C LEU A 212 4.06 6.23 -3.92
N SER A 213 4.26 7.29 -3.15
CA SER A 213 3.42 7.64 -2.02
C SER A 213 2.85 9.04 -2.19
N LEU A 214 1.53 9.14 -2.25
CA LEU A 214 0.83 10.41 -2.20
C LEU A 214 0.50 10.70 -0.73
N HIS A 215 1.38 11.50 -0.14
CA HIS A 215 1.40 11.81 1.28
C HIS A 215 1.95 13.22 1.46
N ASP A 216 1.48 13.96 2.46
CA ASP A 216 1.82 15.38 2.70
C ASP A 216 3.34 15.67 2.81
N ARG A 217 4.10 14.75 3.43
CA ARG A 217 5.56 14.82 3.54
C ARG A 217 6.32 14.51 2.25
N MET A 218 5.70 13.82 1.29
CA MET A 218 6.41 13.32 0.12
C MET A 218 6.40 14.33 -1.03
N PRO A 219 7.45 14.37 -1.86
CA PRO A 219 7.51 15.32 -2.96
C PRO A 219 6.39 15.09 -3.99
N PRO A 220 6.06 16.09 -4.83
CA PRO A 220 5.09 15.94 -5.92
C PRO A 220 5.40 14.72 -6.81
N ILE A 221 4.36 14.15 -7.40
CA ILE A 221 4.44 12.85 -8.09
C ILE A 221 5.49 12.84 -9.20
N GLY A 222 5.68 13.94 -9.93
CA GLY A 222 6.70 14.05 -10.98
C GLY A 222 8.11 13.76 -10.48
N ARG A 223 8.48 14.24 -9.28
CA ARG A 223 9.80 13.94 -8.70
C ARG A 223 9.94 12.47 -8.28
N GLN A 224 8.86 11.86 -7.81
CA GLN A 224 8.86 10.43 -7.48
C GLN A 224 8.95 9.56 -8.74
N LEU A 225 8.29 9.96 -9.83
CA LEU A 225 8.40 9.30 -11.13
C LEU A 225 9.83 9.37 -11.70
N SER A 226 10.50 10.51 -11.61
CA SER A 226 11.92 10.60 -12.01
C SER A 226 12.84 9.69 -11.18
N ALA A 227 12.52 9.48 -9.90
CA ALA A 227 13.25 8.51 -9.07
C ALA A 227 12.97 7.06 -9.51
N LEU A 228 11.71 6.74 -9.84
CA LEU A 228 11.34 5.45 -10.42
C LEU A 228 12.09 5.19 -11.74
N ASP A 229 12.19 6.18 -12.63
CA ASP A 229 12.96 6.02 -13.88
C ASP A 229 14.43 5.68 -13.63
N ALA A 230 15.04 6.26 -12.58
CA ALA A 230 16.41 5.92 -12.18
C ALA A 230 16.54 4.48 -11.64
N LEU A 231 15.50 3.95 -10.97
CA LEU A 231 15.43 2.55 -10.54
C LEU A 231 15.34 1.62 -11.76
N GLU A 232 14.44 1.94 -12.68
CA GLU A 232 14.05 1.10 -13.82
C GLU A 232 15.01 1.17 -15.01
N ALA A 233 16.05 2.01 -14.96
CA ALA A 233 17.03 2.17 -16.04
C ALA A 233 17.59 0.80 -16.52
N GLY A 234 17.07 0.28 -17.63
CA GLY A 234 17.43 -1.01 -18.24
C GLY A 234 16.41 -2.15 -18.07
N THR A 235 15.70 -2.24 -16.93
CA THR A 235 14.70 -3.30 -16.70
C THR A 235 13.51 -2.71 -15.95
N PRO A 236 12.37 -2.49 -16.63
CA PRO A 236 11.14 -2.00 -16.01
C PRO A 236 10.63 -2.96 -14.92
N GLY A 237 10.05 -2.40 -13.86
CA GLY A 237 9.40 -3.14 -12.79
C GLY A 237 7.88 -2.89 -12.75
N PRO A 238 7.18 -3.46 -11.77
CA PRO A 238 5.78 -3.11 -11.53
C PRO A 238 5.66 -1.66 -11.04
N LEU A 239 4.71 -0.92 -11.59
CA LEU A 239 4.31 0.38 -11.04
C LEU A 239 3.47 0.16 -9.77
N ILE A 240 3.98 0.60 -8.63
CA ILE A 240 3.31 0.47 -7.33
C ILE A 240 3.01 1.86 -6.78
N VAL A 241 1.72 2.15 -6.58
CA VAL A 241 1.27 3.47 -6.13
C VAL A 241 0.34 3.31 -4.94
N ARG A 242 0.59 4.08 -3.89
CA ARG A 242 -0.31 4.22 -2.75
C ARG A 242 -0.77 5.66 -2.62
N TRP A 243 -2.05 5.85 -2.94
CA TRP A 243 -2.73 7.13 -2.84
C TRP A 243 -3.36 7.30 -1.46
N ASN A 244 -2.66 7.95 -0.54
CA ASN A 244 -3.14 8.04 0.85
C ASN A 244 -3.87 9.35 1.14
N LEU A 245 -3.19 10.49 0.98
CA LEU A 245 -3.72 11.79 1.36
C LEU A 245 -3.27 12.87 0.39
N HIS A 246 -4.18 13.81 0.11
CA HIS A 246 -3.84 15.06 -0.54
C HIS A 246 -2.79 15.82 0.27
N GLN A 247 -1.86 16.49 -0.41
CA GLN A 247 -0.85 17.31 0.25
C GLN A 247 -1.51 18.46 1.00
N GLY A 248 -1.01 18.79 2.20
CA GLY A 248 -1.46 19.95 2.98
C GLY A 248 -2.41 19.67 4.16
N LEU A 249 -2.96 18.46 4.28
CA LEU A 249 -3.75 18.06 5.45
C LEU A 249 -3.06 16.95 6.25
N ARG A 250 -3.01 17.12 7.58
CA ARG A 250 -2.65 16.03 8.49
C ARG A 250 -3.75 14.97 8.47
N TYR A 251 -3.38 13.71 8.71
CA TYR A 251 -4.29 12.56 8.60
C TYR A 251 -5.63 12.73 9.34
N GLN A 252 -5.61 13.16 10.60
CA GLN A 252 -6.83 13.34 11.41
C GLN A 252 -7.77 14.38 10.78
N ALA A 253 -7.23 15.54 10.42
CA ALA A 253 -7.99 16.63 9.79
C ALA A 253 -8.55 16.20 8.43
N ALA A 254 -7.75 15.49 7.63
CA ALA A 254 -8.21 14.95 6.36
C ALA A 254 -9.34 13.92 6.54
N ARG A 255 -9.23 13.03 7.53
CA ARG A 255 -10.28 12.04 7.82
C ARG A 255 -11.59 12.70 8.19
N GLU A 256 -11.55 13.74 9.01
CA GLU A 256 -12.74 14.50 9.41
C GLU A 256 -13.31 15.28 8.22
N HIS A 257 -12.45 15.90 7.40
CA HIS A 257 -12.85 16.68 6.24
C HIS A 257 -13.50 15.82 5.13
N TYR A 258 -12.96 14.62 4.90
CA TYR A 258 -13.44 13.72 3.84
C TYR A 258 -14.53 12.77 4.29
N ALA A 259 -14.88 12.74 5.59
CA ALA A 259 -16.02 11.98 6.06
C ALA A 259 -17.32 12.46 5.38
N PRO A 260 -18.26 11.55 5.04
CA PRO A 260 -18.26 10.12 5.35
C PRO A 260 -17.57 9.23 4.29
N PHE A 261 -16.76 9.80 3.39
CA PHE A 261 -16.11 9.12 2.25
C PHE A 261 -17.08 8.63 1.17
N ASN A 262 -18.14 9.39 0.90
CA ASN A 262 -19.18 9.03 -0.09
C ASN A 262 -19.10 9.83 -1.41
N ARG A 263 -18.09 10.69 -1.55
CA ARG A 263 -17.85 11.49 -2.77
C ARG A 263 -16.41 11.97 -2.81
N LEU A 264 -15.99 12.44 -3.98
CA LEU A 264 -14.77 13.23 -4.11
C LEU A 264 -14.99 14.61 -3.47
N VAL A 265 -14.03 15.08 -2.69
CA VAL A 265 -14.06 16.39 -2.00
C VAL A 265 -12.97 17.28 -2.55
N ASP A 266 -11.71 16.83 -2.45
CA ASP A 266 -10.55 17.54 -2.99
C ASP A 266 -9.96 16.74 -4.16
N GLU A 267 -10.33 17.14 -5.38
CA GLU A 267 -9.82 16.50 -6.59
C GLU A 267 -8.41 16.97 -6.93
N ASP A 268 -7.51 16.01 -7.13
CA ASP A 268 -6.13 16.24 -7.59
C ASP A 268 -5.95 15.71 -9.01
N LEU A 269 -6.60 16.39 -9.96
CA LEU A 269 -6.55 16.03 -11.38
C LEU A 269 -5.11 15.96 -11.93
N PRO A 270 -4.21 16.91 -11.64
CA PRO A 270 -2.83 16.84 -12.16
C PRO A 270 -2.11 15.55 -11.74
N THR A 271 -2.24 15.13 -10.49
CA THR A 271 -1.62 13.88 -10.05
C THR A 271 -2.33 12.66 -10.64
N ARG A 272 -3.67 12.67 -10.77
CA ARG A 272 -4.44 11.58 -11.42
C ARG A 272 -3.97 11.36 -12.85
N GLU A 273 -3.85 12.45 -13.62
CA GLU A 273 -3.43 12.40 -15.01
C GLU A 273 -2.01 11.88 -15.16
N ALA A 274 -1.06 12.39 -14.36
CA ALA A 274 0.33 11.93 -14.38
C ALA A 274 0.45 10.42 -14.07
N LEU A 275 -0.29 9.95 -13.06
CA LEU A 275 -0.32 8.52 -12.70
C LEU A 275 -0.99 7.67 -13.77
N ALA A 276 -2.11 8.12 -14.33
CA ALA A 276 -2.81 7.41 -15.39
C ALA A 276 -1.95 7.29 -16.65
N GLN A 277 -1.24 8.35 -17.03
CA GLN A 277 -0.29 8.35 -18.14
C GLN A 277 0.85 7.36 -17.88
N ARG A 278 1.47 7.39 -16.69
CA ARG A 278 2.52 6.42 -16.34
C ARG A 278 2.00 4.98 -16.35
N ALA A 279 0.83 4.73 -15.75
CA ALA A 279 0.23 3.40 -15.74
C ALA A 279 -0.04 2.89 -17.16
N CYS A 280 -0.55 3.74 -18.06
CA CYS A 280 -0.72 3.38 -19.46
C CYS A 280 0.61 3.05 -20.14
N ALA A 281 1.65 3.86 -19.93
CA ALA A 281 2.98 3.59 -20.48
C ALA A 281 3.54 2.25 -19.99
N THR A 282 3.40 1.94 -18.69
CA THR A 282 3.85 0.67 -18.10
C THR A 282 3.05 -0.53 -18.62
N LEU A 283 1.73 -0.40 -18.83
CA LEU A 283 0.88 -1.50 -19.31
C LEU A 283 1.02 -1.79 -20.80
N LEU A 284 1.49 -0.81 -21.58
CA LEU A 284 1.62 -0.89 -23.04
C LEU A 284 3.06 -1.12 -23.53
N ALA A 285 4.05 -1.05 -22.62
CA ALA A 285 5.41 -1.52 -22.86
C ALA A 285 5.47 -3.05 -22.92
#